data_AF-A0A2R4TKL2-F1
#
_entry.id   AF-A0A2R4TKL2-F1
#
_cell.length_a   1.000
_cell.length_b   1.000
_cell.length_c   1.000
_cell.angle_alpha   90.00
_cell.angle_beta   90.00
_cell.angle_gamma   90.00
#
_symmetry.space_group_name_H-M   'P 1'
#
loop_
_entity.id
_entity.type
_entity.pdbx_description
1 polymer ?
#
loop_
_entity_poly.entity_id
_entity_poly.type
_entity_poly.pdbx_seq_one_letter_code
_entity_poly.pdbx_strand_id
1 'polypeptide(L)' 'MTRLGSVKRVFSRLNSPLMMRAINDVWHKSSEKECTLRTAAFILGCERILKARKERGIFPG' A
#
# COMPACT_ATOMS: atom_id res chain seq x y z
N MET A 1 16.86 -27.46 -9.36
CA MET A 1 16.28 -26.87 -8.12
C MET A 1 16.04 -25.36 -8.25
N THR A 2 15.31 -24.86 -9.26
CA THR A 2 15.32 -23.39 -9.55
C THR A 2 13.97 -22.70 -9.84
N ARG A 3 12.87 -23.40 -10.18
CA ARG A 3 11.56 -22.74 -10.44
C ARG A 3 10.59 -22.73 -9.26
N LEU A 4 10.39 -23.86 -8.58
CA LEU A 4 9.41 -23.96 -7.47
C LEU A 4 9.77 -23.07 -6.27
N GLY A 5 11.07 -22.89 -5.98
CA GLY A 5 11.54 -22.06 -4.87
C GLY A 5 11.25 -20.57 -5.05
N SER A 6 11.36 -20.05 -6.28
CA SER A 6 11.04 -18.65 -6.58
C SER A 6 9.54 -18.37 -6.48
N VAL A 7 8.68 -19.26 -7.00
CA VAL A 7 7.22 -19.07 -6.93
C VAL A 7 6.72 -19.11 -5.48
N LYS A 8 7.22 -20.05 -4.67
CA LYS A 8 6.90 -20.12 -3.23
C LYS A 8 7.30 -18.84 -2.49
N ARG A 9 8.48 -18.29 -2.79
CA ARG A 9 8.92 -17.00 -2.22
C ARG A 9 7.95 -15.88 -2.57
N VAL A 10 7.66 -15.69 -3.86
CA VAL A 10 6.74 -14.63 -4.33
C VAL A 10 5.38 -14.75 -3.65
N PHE A 11 4.78 -15.94 -3.65
CA PHE A 11 3.49 -16.18 -3.02
C PHE A 11 3.51 -15.88 -1.52
N SER A 12 4.53 -16.35 -0.79
CA SER A 12 4.66 -16.09 0.65
C SER A 12 4.82 -14.60 0.99
N ARG A 13 5.42 -13.80 0.10
CA ARG A 13 5.59 -12.36 0.30
C ARG A 13 4.34 -11.57 -0.09
N LEU A 14 3.63 -12.03 -1.10
CA LEU A 14 2.37 -11.43 -1.52
C LEU A 14 1.29 -11.62 -0.45
N ASN A 15 0.99 -12.88 -0.09
CA ASN A 15 -0.21 -13.20 0.70
C ASN A 15 -0.17 -12.66 2.13
N SER A 16 0.88 -12.97 2.89
CA SER A 16 0.82 -12.75 4.34
C SER A 16 1.30 -11.37 4.80
N PRO A 17 2.47 -10.85 4.39
CA PRO A 17 2.92 -9.55 4.89
C PRO A 17 2.43 -8.37 4.04
N LEU A 18 2.32 -8.48 2.72
CA LEU A 18 2.02 -7.33 1.87
C LEU A 18 0.51 -7.04 1.79
N MET A 19 -0.28 -8.04 1.37
CA MET A 19 -1.71 -7.86 1.17
C MET A 19 -2.46 -7.60 2.48
N MET A 20 -2.15 -8.35 3.55
CA MET A 20 -2.79 -8.15 4.85
C MET A 20 -2.51 -6.75 5.43
N ARG A 21 -1.27 -6.26 5.32
CA ARG A 21 -0.94 -4.90 5.78
C ARG A 21 -1.67 -3.85 4.96
N ALA A 22 -1.68 -3.99 3.63
CA ALA A 22 -2.37 -3.05 2.76
C ALA A 22 -3.87 -2.97 3.05
N ILE A 23 -4.53 -4.12 3.26
CA ILE A 23 -5.97 -4.16 3.57
C ILE A 23 -6.25 -3.60 4.96
N ASN A 24 -5.42 -3.90 5.97
CA ASN A 24 -5.56 -3.31 7.30
C ASN A 24 -5.44 -1.78 7.26
N ASP A 25 -4.47 -1.24 6.51
CA ASP A 25 -4.30 0.21 6.37
C ASP A 25 -5.54 0.86 5.74
N VAL A 26 -6.14 0.23 4.73
CA VAL A 26 -7.38 0.71 4.09
C VAL A 26 -8.55 0.65 5.06
N TRP A 27 -8.66 -0.43 5.84
CA TRP A 27 -9.70 -0.59 6.85
C TRP A 27 -9.61 0.51 7.92
N HIS A 28 -8.42 0.72 8.48
CA HIS A 28 -8.18 1.79 9.45
C HIS A 28 -8.51 3.17 8.87
N LYS A 29 -8.10 3.44 7.62
CA LYS A 29 -8.40 4.72 6.95
C LYS A 29 -9.90 4.91 6.71
N SER A 30 -10.62 3.85 6.38
CA SER A 30 -12.07 3.86 6.19
C SER A 30 -12.80 4.20 7.49
N SER A 31 -12.38 3.62 8.62
CA SER A 31 -12.90 3.96 9.94
C SER A 31 -12.54 5.38 10.38
N GLU A 32 -11.30 5.83 10.13
CA GLU A 32 -10.82 7.17 10.49
C GLU A 32 -11.57 8.30 9.75
N LYS A 33 -11.91 8.06 8.47
CA LYS A 33 -12.53 9.05 7.59
C LYS A 33 -14.03 8.82 7.36
N GLU A 34 -14.62 7.86 8.06
CA GLU A 34 -16.03 7.46 7.95
C GLU A 34 -16.51 7.31 6.49
N CYS A 35 -15.72 6.62 5.68
CA CYS A 35 -15.99 6.47 4.24
C CYS A 35 -15.88 5.02 3.79
N THR A 36 -16.32 4.73 2.56
CA THR A 36 -16.26 3.36 2.01
C THR A 36 -14.80 2.89 1.84
N LEU A 37 -14.57 1.57 1.91
CA LEU A 37 -13.24 0.99 1.67
C LEU A 37 -12.63 1.40 0.32
N ARG A 38 -13.48 1.55 -0.72
CA ARG A 38 -13.03 2.04 -2.03
C ARG A 38 -12.47 3.46 -1.91
N THR A 39 -13.21 4.38 -1.30
CA THR A 39 -12.78 5.77 -1.10
C THR A 39 -11.53 5.85 -0.22
N ALA A 40 -11.50 5.08 0.88
CA ALA A 40 -10.36 5.00 1.78
C ALA A 40 -9.08 4.53 1.07
N ALA A 41 -9.18 3.58 0.15
CA ALA A 41 -8.04 3.13 -0.65
C ALA A 41 -7.46 4.26 -1.52
N PHE A 42 -8.32 5.08 -2.14
CA PHE A 42 -7.89 6.26 -2.88
C PHE A 42 -7.24 7.30 -1.97
N ILE A 43 -7.84 7.60 -0.81
CA ILE A 43 -7.28 8.53 0.17
C ILE A 43 -5.89 8.08 0.59
N LEU A 44 -5.74 6.82 1.00
CA LEU A 44 -4.47 6.24 1.44
C LEU A 44 -3.39 6.30 0.34
N GLY A 45 -3.77 6.01 -0.92
CA GLY A 45 -2.88 6.10 -2.06
C GLY A 45 -2.40 7.53 -2.33
N CYS A 46 -3.33 8.48 -2.38
CA CYS A 46 -3.04 9.89 -2.58
C CYS A 46 -2.17 10.47 -1.45
N GLU A 47 -2.48 10.17 -0.17
CA GLU A 47 -1.70 10.62 0.98
C GLU A 47 -0.24 10.17 0.89
N ARG A 48 0.01 8.90 0.53
CA ARG A 48 1.38 8.36 0.39
C ARG A 48 2.16 9.05 -0.71
N ILE A 49 1.54 9.25 -1.88
CA ILE A 49 2.17 9.92 -3.03
C ILE A 49 2.45 11.39 -2.68
N LEU A 50 1.46 12.11 -2.17
CA LEU A 50 1.58 13.54 -1.86
C LEU A 50 2.58 13.78 -0.72
N LYS A 51 2.63 12.92 0.29
CA LYS A 51 3.65 12.97 1.35
C LYS A 51 5.05 12.81 0.77
N ALA A 52 5.29 11.80 -0.06
CA ALA A 52 6.58 11.59 -0.70
C ALA A 52 6.96 12.74 -1.64
N ARG A 53 5.99 13.31 -2.36
CA ARG A 53 6.19 14.51 -3.20
C ARG A 53 6.60 15.73 -2.36
N LYS A 54 5.93 15.94 -1.23
CA LYS A 54 6.25 17.04 -0.30
C LYS A 54 7.65 16.90 0.30
N GLU A 55 8.05 15.68 0.68
CA GLU A 55 9.37 15.39 1.26
C GLU A 55 10.51 15.57 0.25
N ARG A 56 10.32 15.14 -0.99
CA ARG A 56 11.32 15.32 -2.06
C ARG A 56 11.42 16.76 -2.55
N GLY A 57 10.43 17.59 -2.21
CA GLY A 57 10.30 18.94 -2.72
C GLY A 57 10.11 18.96 -4.24
N ILE A 58 10.13 20.18 -4.79
CA ILE A 58 10.25 20.40 -6.22
C ILE A 58 11.72 20.78 -6.42
N PHE A 59 12.50 19.88 -7.01
CA PHE A 59 13.86 20.22 -7.41
C PHE A 59 13.76 21.27 -8.54
N PRO A 60 14.45 22.42 -8.44
CA PRO A 60 14.18 23.54 -9.31
C PRO A 60 14.83 23.34 -10.69
N GLY A 61 14.25 24.01 -11.68
CA GLY A 61 14.94 24.33 -12.93
C GLY A 61 16.11 25.28 -12.70
#